data_AF-A0A9W6G310-F1
#
_entry.id   AF-A0A9W6G310-F1
#
_cell.length_a   1.000
_cell.length_b   1.000
_cell.length_c   1.000
_cell.angle_alpha   90.00
_cell.angle_beta   90.00
_cell.angle_gamma   90.00
#
_symmetry.space_group_name_H-M   'P 1'
#
loop_
_entity.id
_entity.type
_entity.pdbx_description
1 polymer ?
#
loop_
_entity_poly.entity_id
_entity_poly.type
_entity_poly.pdbx_seq_one_letter_code
_entity_poly.pdbx_strand_id
1 'polypeptide(L)'
;MKRKVSYGIVAALVLMYGGVSYAATCGSCGNEAKCKDPQAVQQFRDKTSQLRKSLNEKEIELHEEYGMDSIDTNRTAVLETEIRDMKKEIRSTGENLGFAPCCIS
;
A
#
# COMPACT_ATOMS: atom_id res chain seq x y z
N MET A 1 24.10 -15.13 18.74
CA MET A 1 22.73 -15.13 19.31
C MET A 1 21.74 -15.36 18.18
N LYS A 2 20.95 -16.45 18.23
CA LYS A 2 19.94 -16.76 17.21
C LYS A 2 18.75 -15.82 17.41
N ARG A 3 18.64 -14.77 16.61
CA ARG A 3 17.48 -13.86 16.61
C ARG A 3 16.28 -14.64 16.09
N LYS A 4 15.43 -15.11 17.00
CA LYS A 4 14.10 -15.61 16.66
C LYS A 4 13.25 -14.39 16.33
N VAL A 5 13.32 -13.95 15.08
CA VAL A 5 12.39 -12.93 14.55
C VAL A 5 11.01 -13.57 14.59
N SER A 6 10.20 -13.09 15.54
CA SER A 6 8.84 -13.54 15.78
C SER A 6 7.98 -13.18 14.57
N TYR A 7 7.62 -14.21 13.78
CA TYR A 7 6.68 -14.15 12.65
C TYR A 7 5.34 -13.44 12.96
N GLY A 8 5.00 -13.22 14.24
CA GLY A 8 3.79 -12.52 14.67
C GLY A 8 3.78 -11.00 14.43
N ILE A 9 4.93 -10.34 14.31
CA ILE A 9 4.97 -8.87 14.09
C ILE A 9 4.77 -8.53 12.61
N VAL A 10 5.26 -9.38 11.71
CA VAL A 10 5.15 -9.17 10.25
C VAL A 10 3.68 -9.18 9.80
N ALA A 11 2.83 -10.02 10.41
CA ALA A 11 1.41 -10.09 10.07
C ALA A 11 0.60 -8.82 10.46
N ALA A 12 1.04 -8.08 11.49
CA ALA A 12 0.38 -6.83 11.89
C ALA A 12 0.72 -5.66 10.95
N LEU A 13 1.92 -5.66 10.37
CA LEU A 13 2.34 -4.67 9.36
C LEU A 13 1.57 -4.82 8.05
N VAL A 14 1.25 -6.05 7.64
CA VAL A 14 0.44 -6.37 6.44
C VAL A 14 -0.93 -5.67 6.46
N LEU A 15 -1.51 -5.43 7.65
CA LEU A 15 -2.83 -4.81 7.77
C LEU A 15 -2.80 -3.27 7.82
N MET A 16 -1.64 -2.66 8.06
CA MET A 16 -1.54 -1.19 8.24
C MET A 16 -0.71 -0.48 7.17
N TYR A 17 0.19 -1.18 6.47
CA TYR A 17 1.14 -0.60 5.51
C TYR A 17 0.81 -0.93 4.04
N GLY A 18 -0.44 -1.27 3.73
CA GLY A 18 -0.88 -1.43 2.34
C GLY A 18 -1.07 -0.10 1.58
N GLY A 19 -0.21 0.91 1.82
CA GLY A 19 0.09 2.17 1.12
C GLY A 19 -1.00 3.03 0.47
N VAL A 20 -2.24 2.57 0.40
CA VAL A 20 -3.38 3.24 -0.18
C VAL A 20 -4.60 2.87 0.67
N SER A 21 -4.85 3.75 1.63
CA SER A 21 -5.96 3.67 2.57
C SER A 21 -7.23 4.20 1.90
N TYR A 22 -8.22 3.32 1.75
CA TYR A 22 -9.54 3.72 1.25
C TYR A 22 -10.42 3.93 2.46
N ALA A 23 -10.55 5.20 2.86
CA ALA A 23 -11.47 5.58 3.91
C ALA A 23 -12.91 5.45 3.37
N ALA A 24 -13.59 4.37 3.73
CA ALA A 24 -15.05 4.29 3.63
C ALA A 24 -15.75 5.40 4.46
N THR A 25 -14.99 6.09 5.31
CA THR A 25 -15.40 7.20 6.19
C THR A 25 -14.95 8.56 5.69
N CYS A 26 -14.57 8.72 4.42
CA CYS A 26 -14.11 10.00 3.90
C CYS A 26 -15.26 11.04 3.91
N GLY A 27 -15.45 11.70 5.05
CA GLY A 27 -16.48 12.72 5.25
C GLY A 27 -16.26 13.97 4.39
N SER A 28 -15.05 14.15 3.86
CA SER A 28 -14.75 15.23 2.89
C SER A 28 -15.04 14.82 1.44
N CYS A 29 -15.16 13.52 1.13
CA CYS A 29 -15.66 13.09 -0.16
C CYS A 29 -17.18 13.21 -0.15
N GLY A 30 -17.72 13.96 -1.12
CA GLY A 30 -19.17 14.15 -1.29
C GLY A 30 -19.97 12.84 -1.25
N ASN A 31 -21.29 12.93 -1.07
CA ASN A 31 -22.14 11.75 -0.93
C ASN A 31 -22.19 10.85 -2.17
N GLU A 32 -21.77 11.36 -3.33
CA GLU A 32 -21.73 10.63 -4.60
C GLU A 32 -20.38 9.93 -4.85
N ALA A 33 -19.45 9.98 -3.90
CA ALA A 33 -18.12 9.42 -4.08
C ALA A 33 -18.15 7.88 -4.13
N LYS A 34 -17.45 7.30 -5.12
CA LYS A 34 -17.30 5.83 -5.30
C LYS A 34 -16.73 5.10 -4.08
N CYS A 35 -16.01 5.76 -3.17
CA CYS A 35 -15.57 5.15 -1.92
C CYS A 35 -16.69 4.88 -0.90
N LYS A 36 -17.90 5.41 -1.12
CA LYS A 36 -19.10 5.06 -0.35
C LYS A 36 -19.91 3.93 -0.97
N ASP A 37 -19.58 3.51 -2.19
CA ASP A 37 -20.18 2.37 -2.89
C ASP A 37 -19.43 1.08 -2.51
N PRO A 38 -20.04 0.17 -1.72
CA PRO A 38 -19.36 -1.05 -1.26
C PRO A 38 -18.93 -1.96 -2.41
N GLN A 39 -19.67 -1.98 -3.53
CA GLN A 39 -19.33 -2.82 -4.69
C GLN A 39 -18.11 -2.25 -5.40
N ALA A 40 -18.05 -0.94 -5.61
CA ALA A 40 -16.88 -0.28 -6.19
C ALA A 40 -15.64 -0.48 -5.32
N VAL A 41 -15.77 -0.37 -3.99
CA VAL A 41 -14.68 -0.62 -3.04
C VAL A 41 -14.19 -2.07 -3.13
N GLN A 42 -15.10 -3.04 -3.20
CA GLN A 42 -14.72 -4.44 -3.33
C GLN A 42 -14.01 -4.72 -4.66
N GLN A 43 -14.55 -4.25 -5.78
CA GLN A 43 -13.90 -4.39 -7.09
C GLN A 43 -12.50 -3.78 -7.12
N PHE A 44 -12.35 -2.60 -6.51
CA PHE A 44 -11.07 -1.94 -6.39
C PHE A 44 -10.09 -2.79 -5.55
N ARG A 45 -10.54 -3.34 -4.41
CA ARG A 45 -9.74 -4.23 -3.56
C ARG A 45 -9.29 -5.48 -4.31
N ASP A 46 -10.19 -6.11 -5.04
CA ASP A 46 -9.89 -7.33 -5.79
C ASP A 46 -8.85 -7.07 -6.88
N LYS A 47 -9.04 -5.99 -7.66
CA LYS A 47 -8.12 -5.58 -8.74
C LYS A 47 -6.74 -5.16 -8.25
N THR A 48 -6.62 -4.66 -7.02
CA THR A 48 -5.34 -4.19 -6.46
C THR A 48 -4.74 -5.14 -5.42
N SER A 49 -5.37 -6.29 -5.18
CA SER A 49 -4.96 -7.23 -4.12
C SER A 49 -3.51 -7.69 -4.26
N GLN A 50 -3.09 -8.09 -5.46
CA GLN A 50 -1.72 -8.52 -5.73
C GLN A 50 -0.73 -7.36 -5.63
N LEU A 51 -1.02 -6.22 -6.25
CA LEU A 51 -0.17 -5.02 -6.19
C LEU A 51 0.03 -4.54 -4.74
N ARG A 52 -1.00 -4.59 -3.91
CA ARG A 52 -0.90 -4.23 -2.49
C ARG A 52 -0.05 -5.21 -1.69
N LYS A 53 -0.16 -6.50 -1.99
CA LYS A 53 0.69 -7.51 -1.36
C LYS A 53 2.16 -7.26 -1.70
N SER A 54 2.47 -7.09 -2.98
CA SER A 54 3.83 -6.78 -3.45
C SER A 54 4.34 -5.44 -2.92
N LEU A 55 3.49 -4.42 -2.85
CA LEU A 55 3.84 -3.13 -2.24
C LEU A 55 4.26 -3.30 -0.79
N ASN A 56 3.48 -4.04 0.00
CA ASN A 56 3.80 -4.30 1.40
C ASN A 56 5.09 -5.10 1.57
N GLU A 57 5.34 -6.09 0.70
CA GLU A 57 6.61 -6.84 0.69
C GLU A 57 7.80 -5.89 0.42
N LYS A 58 7.69 -4.98 -0.55
CA LYS A 58 8.74 -3.99 -0.86
C LYS A 58 8.93 -2.94 0.22
N GLU A 59 7.86 -2.48 0.87
CA GLU A 59 7.98 -1.56 2.00
C GLU A 59 8.68 -2.21 3.20
N ILE A 60 8.46 -3.52 3.42
CA ILE A 60 9.21 -4.29 4.43
C ILE A 60 10.69 -4.39 4.02
N GLU A 61 10.99 -4.77 2.77
CA GLU A 61 12.37 -4.82 2.27
C GLU A 61 13.09 -3.46 2.46
N LEU A 62 12.42 -2.36 2.12
CA LEU A 62 12.98 -1.01 2.30
C LEU A 62 13.23 -0.69 3.78
N HIS A 63 12.31 -1.06 4.67
CA HIS A 63 12.48 -0.88 6.11
C HIS A 63 13.65 -1.71 6.66
N GLU A 64 13.81 -2.94 6.18
CA GLU A 64 14.93 -3.80 6.54
C GLU A 64 16.27 -3.20 6.10
N GLU A 65 16.36 -2.69 4.86
CA GLU A 65 17.56 -2.01 4.35
C GLU A 65 17.95 -0.79 5.20
N TYR A 66 16.97 0.01 5.62
CA TYR A 66 17.21 1.14 6.52
C TYR A 66 17.62 0.71 7.94
N GLY A 67 17.35 -0.53 8.35
CA GLY A 67 17.73 -1.10 9.64
C GLY A 67 19.12 -1.75 9.67
N MET A 68 19.85 -1.79 8.53
CA MET A 68 21.17 -2.39 8.43
C MET A 68 22.29 -1.45 8.92
N ASP A 69 23.40 -2.02 9.39
CA ASP A 69 24.57 -1.26 9.89
C ASP A 69 25.23 -0.40 8.80
N SER A 70 25.02 -0.75 7.53
CA SER A 70 25.39 0.03 6.36
C SER A 70 24.26 0.00 5.34
N ILE A 71 23.81 1.18 4.90
CA ILE A 71 22.74 1.31 3.91
C ILE A 71 23.31 1.12 2.50
N ASP A 72 22.75 0.19 1.73
CA ASP A 72 22.98 0.10 0.28
C ASP A 72 22.11 1.11 -0.46
N THR A 73 22.66 2.31 -0.70
CA THR A 73 21.95 3.40 -1.37
C THR A 73 21.39 3.05 -2.75
N ASN A 74 22.04 2.13 -3.49
CA ASN A 74 21.54 1.72 -4.81
C ASN A 74 20.30 0.85 -4.64
N ARG A 75 20.35 -0.12 -3.72
CA ARG A 75 19.22 -0.98 -3.41
C ARG A 75 18.04 -0.19 -2.84
N THR A 76 18.29 0.74 -1.93
CA THR A 76 17.27 1.65 -1.39
C THR A 76 16.58 2.44 -2.52
N ALA A 77 17.34 3.04 -3.45
CA ALA A 77 16.77 3.82 -4.55
C ALA A 77 15.91 2.96 -5.50
N VAL A 78 16.30 1.71 -5.74
CA VAL A 78 15.50 0.74 -6.52
C VAL A 78 14.19 0.44 -5.80
N LEU A 79 14.25 0.08 -4.50
CA LEU A 79 13.06 -0.22 -3.70
C LEU A 79 12.08 0.96 -3.63
N GLU A 80 12.59 2.18 -3.44
CA GLU A 80 11.77 3.39 -3.44
C GLU A 80 11.10 3.67 -4.79
N THR A 81 11.77 3.33 -5.89
CA THR A 81 11.20 3.46 -7.25
C THR A 81 10.10 2.42 -7.46
N GLU A 82 10.35 1.15 -7.12
CA GLU A 82 9.36 0.08 -7.21
C GLU A 82 8.10 0.38 -6.37
N ILE A 83 8.29 0.84 -5.12
CA ILE A 83 7.19 1.26 -4.23
C ILE A 83 6.38 2.41 -4.84
N ARG A 84 7.05 3.41 -5.41
CA ARG A 84 6.40 4.57 -6.03
C ARG A 84 5.58 4.18 -7.25
N ASP A 85 6.11 3.30 -8.09
CA ASP A 85 5.44 2.83 -9.30
C ASP A 85 4.22 1.97 -8.95
N MET A 86 4.34 1.08 -7.97
CA MET A 86 3.19 0.30 -7.47
C MET A 86 2.11 1.19 -6.86
N LYS A 87 2.47 2.20 -6.07
CA LYS A 87 1.50 3.20 -5.54
C LYS A 87 0.79 3.95 -6.66
N LYS A 88 1.52 4.33 -7.72
CA LYS A 88 0.96 5.00 -8.89
C LYS A 88 -0.01 4.08 -9.65
N GLU A 89 0.29 2.80 -9.79
CA GLU A 89 -0.59 1.83 -10.46
C GLU A 89 -1.87 1.56 -9.65
N ILE A 90 -1.75 1.42 -8.33
CA ILE A 90 -2.91 1.28 -7.43
C ILE A 90 -3.80 2.52 -7.54
N ARG A 91 -3.21 3.72 -7.55
CA ARG A 91 -3.95 4.98 -7.75
C ARG A 91 -4.65 5.05 -9.10
N SER A 92 -3.94 4.74 -10.19
CA SER A 92 -4.50 4.70 -11.55
C SER A 92 -5.66 3.72 -11.64
N THR A 93 -5.58 2.56 -10.98
CA THR A 93 -6.69 1.60 -10.89
C THR A 93 -7.92 2.20 -10.22
N GLY A 94 -7.73 3.02 -9.17
CA GLY A 94 -8.83 3.73 -8.51
C GLY A 94 -9.44 4.80 -9.40
N GLU A 95 -8.61 5.61 -10.05
CA GLU A 95 -9.04 6.65 -11.00
C GLU A 95 -9.85 6.04 -12.16
N ASN A 96 -9.41 4.91 -12.72
CA ASN A 96 -10.11 4.16 -13.76
C ASN A 96 -11.46 3.58 -13.30
N LEU A 97 -11.64 3.33 -12.00
CA LEU A 97 -12.91 2.90 -11.41
C LEU A 97 -13.79 4.09 -10.96
N GLY A 98 -13.36 5.32 -11.25
CA GLY A 98 -14.08 6.55 -10.91
C GLY A 98 -13.94 6.99 -9.46
N PHE A 99 -12.91 6.51 -8.74
CA PHE A 99 -12.62 7.01 -7.41
C PHE A 99 -12.02 8.42 -7.50
N ALA A 100 -12.63 9.35 -6.76
CA ALA A 100 -12.08 10.69 -6.61
C ALA A 100 -10.74 10.63 -5.85
N PRO A 101 -9.82 11.60 -6.05
CA PRO A 101 -8.55 11.65 -5.32
C PRO A 101 -8.72 11.64 -3.79
N CYS A 102 -9.80 12.23 -3.26
CA CYS A 102 -10.10 12.20 -1.83
C CYS A 102 -10.36 10.78 -1.28
N CYS A 103 -10.66 9.80 -2.16
CA CYS A 103 -10.87 8.40 -1.79
C CYS A 103 -9.60 7.55 -1.87
N ILE A 104 -8.52 8.08 -2.47
CA ILE A 104 -7.28 7.36 -2.79
C ILE A 104 -6.14 8.11 -2.10
N SER A 105 -5.81 7.71 -0.87
CA SER A 105 -4.72 8.29 -0.06
C SER A 105 -3.68 7.24 0.25
#